data_AF-A0A6L8I7M2-F1
#
_entry.id   AF-A0A6L8I7M2-F1
#
_cell.length_a   1.000
_cell.length_b   1.000
_cell.length_c   1.000
_cell.angle_alpha   90.00
_cell.angle_beta   90.00
_cell.angle_gamma   90.00
#
_symmetry.space_group_name_H-M   'P 1'
#
loop_
_entity.id
_entity.type
_entity.pdbx_description
1 polymer ?
#
loop_
_entity_poly.entity_id
_entity_poly.type
_entity_poly.pdbx_seq_one_letter_code
_entity_poly.pdbx_strand_id
1 'polypeptide(L)'
;MAKLGRIDNEVLRDAGLALMRENGKPLTRRPSSGRSMLYSMPNGESVRVRTSNDHILVVVADKPTPDAHLNIQGTDWLLIVMPEVERAEGKVIAYLVPAKEAEEAVRASHRAWLSSNPETKGRNTTWNLWFDHSYSGMAGREEMHGYAEKWAMYRLSGDISTEDIARLFSGRPNDMGSIQAEVEVARQRIARAASVSPDAVKISVDFTA
;
A
#
# COMPACT_ATOMS: atom_id res chain seq x y z
N MET A 1 24.12 12.68 -3.87
CA MET A 1 23.03 13.06 -2.95
C MET A 1 23.00 12.06 -1.82
N ALA A 2 22.95 12.49 -0.56
CA ALA A 2 22.78 11.58 0.56
C ALA A 2 21.46 10.81 0.37
N LYS A 3 21.49 9.48 0.41
CA LYS A 3 20.26 8.68 0.40
C LYS A 3 19.52 9.02 1.69
N LEU A 4 18.39 9.72 1.57
CA LEU A 4 17.45 9.86 2.68
C LEU A 4 17.08 8.46 3.20
N GLY A 5 16.77 8.40 4.50
CA GLY A 5 16.47 7.15 5.19
C GLY A 5 15.28 6.43 4.56
N ARG A 6 15.31 5.10 4.52
CA ARG A 6 14.17 4.31 4.10
C ARG A 6 13.07 4.38 5.17
N ILE A 7 11.85 4.75 4.79
CA ILE A 7 10.65 4.69 5.62
C ILE A 7 10.25 3.21 5.79
N ASP A 8 9.87 2.83 7.01
CA ASP A 8 9.36 1.49 7.27
C ASP A 8 8.12 1.20 6.41
N ASN A 9 8.06 0.00 5.84
CA ASN A 9 6.93 -0.47 5.06
C ASN A 9 5.65 -0.55 5.89
N GLU A 10 5.75 -0.79 7.21
CA GLU A 10 4.60 -0.81 8.11
C GLU A 10 4.02 0.58 8.32
N VAL A 11 4.87 1.59 8.45
CA VAL A 11 4.45 3.00 8.55
C VAL A 11 3.74 3.43 7.26
N LEU A 12 4.30 3.12 6.09
CA LEU A 12 3.64 3.39 4.80
C LEU A 12 2.31 2.65 4.66
N ARG A 13 2.26 1.38 5.06
CA ARG A 13 1.03 0.58 5.04
C ARG A 13 -0.04 1.25 5.88
N ASP A 14 0.27 1.59 7.13
CA ASP A 14 -0.69 2.14 8.07
C ASP A 14 -1.14 3.56 7.70
N ALA A 15 -0.25 4.35 7.10
CA ALA A 15 -0.62 5.63 6.46
C ALA A 15 -1.64 5.43 5.33
N GLY A 16 -1.44 4.43 4.48
CA GLY A 16 -2.40 4.06 3.44
C GLY A 16 -3.74 3.57 3.99
N LEU A 17 -3.73 2.79 5.07
CA LEU A 17 -4.96 2.36 5.74
C LEU A 17 -5.72 3.54 6.38
N ALA A 18 -4.99 4.53 6.91
CA ALA A 18 -5.57 5.76 7.43
C ALA A 18 -6.23 6.58 6.31
N LEU A 19 -5.55 6.75 5.16
CA LEU A 19 -6.14 7.41 3.98
C LEU A 19 -7.42 6.68 3.51
N MET A 20 -7.39 5.35 3.43
CA MET A 20 -8.57 4.57 3.09
C MET A 20 -9.75 4.84 4.04
N ARG A 21 -9.49 4.99 5.34
CA ARG A 21 -10.51 5.35 6.33
C ARG A 21 -11.05 6.76 6.12
N GLU A 22 -10.21 7.75 5.85
CA GLU A 22 -10.64 9.13 5.54
C GLU A 22 -11.51 9.20 4.28
N ASN A 23 -11.26 8.32 3.31
CA ASN A 23 -12.04 8.21 2.08
C ASN A 23 -13.28 7.31 2.23
N GLY A 24 -13.69 6.97 3.46
CA GLY A 24 -14.89 6.16 3.72
C GLY A 24 -14.79 4.70 3.30
N LYS A 25 -13.57 4.19 3.09
CA LYS A 25 -13.29 2.80 2.66
C LYS A 25 -12.43 2.07 3.69
N PRO A 26 -12.83 1.96 4.97
CA PRO A 26 -12.00 1.32 5.99
C PRO A 26 -11.70 -0.13 5.62
N LEU A 27 -10.44 -0.54 5.79
CA LEU A 27 -9.96 -1.88 5.47
C LEU A 27 -9.79 -2.74 6.71
N THR A 28 -10.22 -3.99 6.63
CA THR A 28 -10.00 -5.00 7.68
C THR A 28 -8.99 -6.03 7.19
N ARG A 29 -7.95 -6.30 8.00
CA ARG A 29 -6.90 -7.26 7.63
C ARG A 29 -7.47 -8.67 7.53
N ARG A 30 -7.12 -9.40 6.47
CA ARG A 30 -7.48 -10.81 6.30
C ARG A 30 -6.39 -11.71 6.88
N PRO A 31 -6.74 -12.90 7.40
CA PRO A 31 -5.77 -13.95 7.66
C PRO A 31 -5.03 -14.28 6.36
N SER A 32 -3.71 -14.31 6.42
CA SER A 32 -2.87 -14.58 5.26
C SER A 32 -1.60 -15.29 5.68
N SER A 33 -1.17 -16.29 4.91
CA SER A 33 0.14 -16.91 5.12
C SER A 33 1.26 -15.99 4.60
N GLY A 34 2.29 -15.79 5.42
CA GLY A 34 3.47 -15.00 5.07
C GLY A 34 3.26 -13.47 5.10
N ARG A 35 4.03 -12.75 4.27
CA ARG A 35 4.10 -11.27 4.26
C ARG A 35 3.03 -10.60 3.38
N SER A 36 2.00 -11.35 2.99
CA SER A 36 0.96 -10.84 2.11
C SER A 36 0.09 -9.82 2.87
N MET A 37 -0.02 -8.61 2.33
CA MET A 37 -0.80 -7.52 2.95
C MET A 37 -2.22 -7.52 2.37
N LEU A 38 -3.02 -8.51 2.75
CA LEU A 38 -4.38 -8.72 2.25
C LEU A 38 -5.44 -8.17 3.21
N TYR A 39 -6.42 -7.48 2.65
CA TYR A 39 -7.50 -6.81 3.37
C TYR A 39 -8.85 -7.02 2.67
N SER A 40 -9.92 -6.68 3.39
CA SER A 40 -11.29 -6.61 2.87
C SER A 40 -11.86 -5.21 3.10
N MET A 41 -12.59 -4.71 2.10
CA MET A 41 -13.48 -3.56 2.22
C MET A 41 -14.82 -3.97 2.87
N PRO A 42 -15.64 -3.01 3.35
CA PRO A 42 -16.93 -3.30 3.98
C PRO A 42 -17.95 -3.98 3.03
N ASN A 43 -17.79 -3.78 1.72
CA ASN A 43 -18.59 -4.43 0.68
C ASN A 43 -18.13 -5.88 0.36
N GLY A 44 -17.11 -6.39 1.07
CA GLY A 44 -16.57 -7.74 0.87
C GLY A 44 -15.47 -7.83 -0.20
N GLU A 45 -15.24 -6.79 -0.98
CA GLU A 45 -14.15 -6.77 -1.98
C GLU A 45 -12.78 -6.84 -1.30
N SER A 46 -11.86 -7.52 -1.96
CA SER A 46 -10.52 -7.78 -1.46
C SER A 46 -9.52 -6.76 -1.97
N VAL A 47 -8.60 -6.36 -1.09
CA VAL A 47 -7.57 -5.35 -1.38
C VAL A 47 -6.20 -5.90 -1.03
N ARG A 48 -5.24 -5.79 -1.95
CA ARG A 48 -3.82 -6.03 -1.68
C ARG A 48 -3.10 -4.70 -1.51
N VAL A 49 -2.38 -4.53 -0.41
CA VAL A 49 -1.58 -3.32 -0.18
C VAL A 49 -0.16 -3.51 -0.71
N ARG A 50 0.36 -2.48 -1.37
CA ARG A 50 1.72 -2.36 -1.89
C ARG A 50 2.33 -1.07 -1.42
N THR A 51 3.44 -1.17 -0.72
CA THR A 51 4.21 -0.02 -0.28
C THR A 51 5.51 0.07 -1.07
N SER A 52 5.89 1.29 -1.44
CA SER A 52 7.20 1.58 -2.04
C SER A 52 7.73 2.89 -1.48
N ASN A 53 9.04 2.97 -1.30
CA ASN A 53 9.72 4.22 -0.91
C ASN A 53 10.05 5.09 -2.12
N ASP A 54 10.10 4.47 -3.31
CA ASP A 54 10.29 5.13 -4.60
C ASP A 54 8.94 5.17 -5.34
N HIS A 55 8.78 6.07 -6.30
CA HIS A 55 7.57 6.28 -7.12
C HIS A 55 7.44 5.22 -8.21
N ILE A 56 7.42 3.95 -7.77
CA ILE A 56 7.43 2.76 -8.60
C ILE A 56 6.52 1.69 -8.00
N LEU A 57 5.70 1.05 -8.82
CA LEU A 57 5.05 -0.20 -8.49
C LEU A 57 5.93 -1.35 -8.99
N VAL A 58 6.46 -2.14 -8.07
CA VAL A 58 7.21 -3.37 -8.38
C VAL A 58 6.28 -4.58 -8.30
N VAL A 59 6.16 -5.30 -9.41
CA VAL A 59 5.38 -6.53 -9.55
C VAL A 59 6.33 -7.69 -9.83
N VAL A 60 6.06 -8.83 -9.21
CA VAL A 60 6.85 -10.05 -9.41
C VAL A 60 5.99 -11.08 -10.13
N ALA A 61 6.50 -11.54 -11.27
CA ALA A 61 6.01 -12.65 -12.03
C ALA A 61 6.64 -13.97 -11.54
N ASP A 62 5.90 -15.07 -11.55
CA ASP A 62 6.42 -16.40 -11.21
C ASP A 62 7.40 -16.96 -12.26
N LYS A 63 7.25 -16.53 -13.52
CA LYS A 63 8.11 -16.88 -14.65
C LYS A 63 8.33 -15.69 -15.59
N PRO A 64 9.40 -15.65 -16.39
CA PRO A 64 9.71 -14.52 -17.28
C PRO A 64 8.96 -14.64 -18.62
N THR A 65 7.66 -14.92 -18.60
CA THR A 65 6.84 -15.07 -19.81
C THR A 65 5.61 -14.16 -19.76
N PRO A 66 5.07 -13.70 -20.90
CA PRO A 66 3.94 -12.76 -20.92
C PRO A 66 2.66 -13.24 -20.22
N ASP A 67 2.48 -14.55 -20.08
CA ASP A 67 1.35 -15.23 -19.44
C ASP A 67 1.60 -15.56 -17.95
N ALA A 68 2.70 -15.07 -17.37
CA ALA A 68 3.07 -15.33 -15.98
C ALA A 68 1.98 -14.90 -14.99
N HIS A 69 1.89 -15.65 -13.90
CA HIS A 69 1.10 -15.26 -12.74
C HIS A 69 1.80 -14.11 -12.02
N LEU A 70 1.06 -13.03 -11.75
CA LEU A 70 1.60 -11.85 -11.09
C LEU A 70 1.19 -11.84 -9.63
N ASN A 71 2.11 -11.48 -8.74
CA ASN A 71 1.85 -11.40 -7.30
C ASN A 71 0.88 -10.28 -6.86
N ILE A 72 0.25 -9.59 -7.82
CA ILE A 72 -0.86 -8.65 -7.63
C ILE A 72 -2.23 -9.25 -8.01
N GLN A 73 -2.27 -10.44 -8.61
CA GLN A 73 -3.49 -11.15 -8.96
C GLN A 73 -4.17 -11.76 -7.73
N GLY A 74 -5.46 -12.11 -7.89
CA GLY A 74 -6.26 -12.76 -6.85
C GLY A 74 -6.85 -11.80 -5.82
N THR A 75 -6.89 -10.50 -6.12
CA THR A 75 -7.63 -9.49 -5.37
C THR A 75 -8.43 -8.60 -6.32
N ASP A 76 -9.45 -7.91 -5.80
CA ASP A 76 -10.28 -7.00 -6.60
C ASP A 76 -9.57 -5.65 -6.80
N TRP A 77 -8.84 -5.20 -5.77
CA TRP A 77 -8.15 -3.91 -5.76
C TRP A 77 -6.69 -4.01 -5.32
N LEU A 78 -5.90 -3.06 -5.80
CA LEU A 78 -4.53 -2.80 -5.37
C LEU A 78 -4.48 -1.41 -4.71
N LEU A 79 -4.12 -1.36 -3.43
CA LEU A 79 -3.80 -0.12 -2.73
C LEU A 79 -2.29 0.11 -2.82
N ILE A 80 -1.87 1.06 -3.64
CA ILE A 80 -0.47 1.44 -3.82
C ILE A 80 -0.20 2.64 -2.92
N VAL A 81 0.82 2.59 -2.07
CA VAL A 81 1.16 3.64 -1.11
C VAL A 81 2.63 4.00 -1.21
N MET A 82 2.91 5.28 -1.37
CA MET A 82 4.25 5.84 -1.54
C MET A 82 4.36 7.14 -0.74
N PRO A 83 5.55 7.54 -0.30
CA PRO A 83 5.73 8.91 0.21
C PRO A 83 5.53 9.91 -0.94
N GLU A 84 5.07 11.12 -0.62
CA GLU A 84 4.94 12.21 -1.59
C GLU A 84 6.31 12.60 -2.16
N VAL A 85 7.35 12.55 -1.33
CA VAL A 85 8.74 12.73 -1.72
C VAL A 85 9.47 11.40 -1.50
N GLU A 86 10.10 10.86 -2.54
CA GLU A 86 10.77 9.56 -2.48
C GLU A 86 11.75 9.47 -1.29
N ARG A 87 11.63 8.38 -0.52
CA ARG A 87 12.48 8.07 0.64
C ARG A 87 12.51 9.17 1.71
N ALA A 88 11.48 10.01 1.80
CA ALA A 88 11.39 11.06 2.81
C ALA A 88 10.15 10.87 3.68
N GLU A 89 10.32 11.05 4.99
CA GLU A 89 9.19 11.22 5.90
C GLU A 89 8.34 12.44 5.51
N GLY A 90 7.09 12.45 5.93
CA GLY A 90 6.08 13.42 5.53
C GLY A 90 4.85 12.77 4.88
N LYS A 91 4.14 13.53 4.04
CA LYS A 91 2.88 13.12 3.42
C LYS A 91 3.04 11.85 2.58
N VAL A 92 1.98 11.05 2.52
CA VAL A 92 1.89 9.92 1.59
C VAL A 92 0.92 10.19 0.45
N ILE A 93 1.17 9.56 -0.68
CA ILE A 93 0.23 9.43 -1.80
C ILE A 93 -0.21 7.98 -1.90
N ALA A 94 -1.50 7.78 -2.18
CA ALA A 94 -2.04 6.45 -2.37
C ALA A 94 -3.05 6.37 -3.52
N TYR A 95 -3.03 5.24 -4.21
CA TYR A 95 -3.93 4.93 -5.34
C TYR A 95 -4.67 3.64 -5.04
N LEU A 96 -5.99 3.65 -5.16
CA LEU A 96 -6.82 2.45 -5.09
C LEU A 96 -7.26 2.05 -6.50
N VAL A 97 -6.45 1.20 -7.13
CA VAL A 97 -6.60 0.83 -8.55
C VAL A 97 -7.27 -0.55 -8.65
N PRO A 98 -8.21 -0.76 -9.59
CA PRO A 98 -8.69 -2.11 -9.87
C PRO A 98 -7.52 -3.04 -10.21
N ALA A 99 -7.44 -4.21 -9.57
CA ALA A 99 -6.28 -5.10 -9.74
C ALA A 99 -6.12 -5.56 -11.20
N LYS A 100 -7.22 -5.73 -11.93
CA LYS A 100 -7.23 -6.06 -13.35
C LYS A 100 -6.59 -4.96 -14.21
N GLU A 101 -6.88 -3.70 -13.90
CA GLU A 101 -6.26 -2.57 -14.61
C GLU A 101 -4.76 -2.49 -14.34
N ALA A 102 -4.36 -2.68 -13.08
CA ALA A 102 -2.94 -2.75 -12.72
C ALA A 102 -2.24 -3.92 -13.43
N GLU A 103 -2.88 -5.10 -13.53
CA GLU A 103 -2.36 -6.24 -14.29
C GLU A 103 -2.16 -5.89 -15.77
N GLU A 104 -3.16 -5.33 -16.44
CA GLU A 104 -3.10 -4.97 -17.85
C GLU A 104 -1.98 -3.97 -18.13
N ALA A 105 -1.86 -2.96 -17.26
CA ALA A 105 -0.78 -1.97 -17.30
C ALA A 105 0.61 -2.61 -17.17
N VAL A 106 0.81 -3.49 -16.18
CA VAL A 106 2.11 -4.16 -15.97
C VAL A 106 2.44 -5.06 -17.16
N ARG A 107 1.46 -5.79 -17.72
CA ARG A 107 1.68 -6.61 -18.91
C ARG A 107 2.02 -5.76 -20.13
N ALA A 108 1.38 -4.60 -20.30
CA ALA A 108 1.72 -3.65 -21.36
C ALA A 108 3.16 -3.12 -21.22
N SER A 109 3.54 -2.67 -20.03
CA SER A 109 4.91 -2.23 -19.69
C SER A 109 5.93 -3.34 -19.97
N HIS A 110 5.64 -4.58 -19.57
CA HIS A 110 6.55 -5.70 -19.82
C HIS A 110 6.70 -6.02 -21.31
N ARG A 111 5.61 -5.96 -22.09
CA ARG A 111 5.69 -6.11 -23.56
C ARG A 111 6.54 -5.02 -24.20
N ALA A 112 6.32 -3.76 -23.83
CA ALA A 112 7.12 -2.63 -24.32
C ALA A 112 8.62 -2.81 -23.97
N TRP A 113 8.91 -3.28 -22.75
CA TRP A 113 10.26 -3.61 -22.34
C TRP A 113 10.88 -4.76 -23.17
N LEU A 114 10.15 -5.85 -23.43
CA LEU A 114 10.62 -6.94 -24.28
C LEU A 114 10.93 -6.45 -25.71
N SER A 115 10.07 -5.59 -26.26
CA SER A 115 10.28 -4.97 -27.58
C SER A 115 11.50 -4.04 -27.64
N SER A 116 12.00 -3.58 -26.49
CA SER A 116 13.21 -2.75 -26.41
C SER A 116 14.53 -3.53 -26.51
N ASN A 117 14.48 -4.83 -26.77
CA ASN A 117 15.63 -5.74 -26.82
C ASN A 117 16.52 -5.67 -25.57
N PRO A 118 15.99 -6.06 -24.40
CA PRO A 118 16.68 -5.89 -23.14
C PRO A 118 17.89 -6.82 -23.00
N GLU A 119 18.94 -6.35 -22.34
CA GLU A 119 20.19 -7.13 -22.11
C GLU A 119 19.95 -8.48 -21.42
N THR A 120 18.91 -8.56 -20.59
CA THR A 120 18.54 -9.79 -19.88
C THR A 120 17.88 -10.85 -20.79
N LYS A 121 17.74 -10.57 -22.10
CA LYS A 121 17.12 -11.45 -23.10
C LYS A 121 15.72 -11.91 -22.69
N GLY A 122 14.97 -11.02 -22.04
CA GLY A 122 13.61 -11.28 -21.57
C GLY A 122 13.50 -12.08 -20.27
N ARG A 123 14.60 -12.51 -19.63
CA ARG A 123 14.56 -13.40 -18.45
C ARG A 123 14.21 -12.71 -17.12
N ASN A 124 13.58 -11.53 -17.14
CA ASN A 124 13.28 -10.74 -15.95
C ASN A 124 11.87 -11.08 -15.40
N THR A 125 11.79 -11.38 -14.10
CA THR A 125 10.54 -11.60 -13.36
C THR A 125 10.08 -10.40 -12.55
N THR A 126 10.88 -9.33 -12.47
CA THR A 126 10.52 -8.10 -11.76
C THR A 126 10.08 -7.03 -12.75
N TRP A 127 8.79 -6.73 -12.78
CA TRP A 127 8.17 -5.82 -13.74
C TRP A 127 7.72 -4.55 -13.03
N ASN A 128 7.97 -3.41 -13.66
CA ASN A 128 7.85 -2.12 -13.00
C ASN A 128 6.89 -1.20 -13.76
N LEU A 129 6.12 -0.42 -13.00
CA LEU A 129 5.42 0.78 -13.48
C LEU A 129 5.98 1.99 -12.75
N TRP A 130 6.41 3.01 -13.49
CA TRP A 130 6.96 4.25 -12.95
C TRP A 130 5.87 5.32 -12.88
N PHE A 131 5.76 6.01 -11.74
CA PHE A 131 4.76 7.06 -11.55
C PHE A 131 5.22 8.41 -12.09
N ASP A 132 6.53 8.65 -12.11
CA ASP A 132 7.11 9.85 -12.72
C ASP A 132 7.15 9.78 -14.26
N HIS A 133 7.38 10.92 -14.89
CA HIS A 133 7.75 11.05 -16.31
C HIS A 133 9.25 11.34 -16.49
N SER A 134 9.99 11.50 -15.40
CA SER A 134 11.34 12.07 -15.37
C SER A 134 12.44 11.03 -15.54
N TYR A 135 12.10 9.74 -15.63
CA TYR A 135 13.08 8.69 -15.95
C TYR A 135 13.62 8.82 -17.39
N SER A 136 14.59 9.73 -17.53
CA SER A 136 15.22 10.23 -18.77
C SER A 136 15.88 9.19 -19.67
N GLY A 137 16.00 7.94 -19.22
CA GLY A 137 16.48 6.82 -20.03
C GLY A 137 15.42 6.15 -20.90
N MET A 138 14.16 6.61 -20.88
CA MET A 138 13.01 5.90 -21.48
C MET A 138 12.14 6.77 -22.40
N ALA A 139 12.71 7.76 -23.07
CA ALA A 139 11.99 8.49 -24.13
C ALA A 139 11.39 7.51 -25.16
N GLY A 140 10.09 7.65 -25.44
CA GLY A 140 9.36 6.75 -26.37
C GLY A 140 8.86 5.44 -25.76
N ARG A 141 8.74 5.34 -24.43
CA ARG A 141 8.20 4.14 -23.73
C ARG A 141 7.07 4.53 -22.78
N GLU A 142 6.06 5.19 -23.33
CA GLU A 142 4.93 5.74 -22.57
C GLU A 142 4.23 4.66 -21.74
N GLU A 143 4.24 3.39 -22.16
CA GLU A 143 3.65 2.26 -21.43
C GLU A 143 4.34 1.96 -20.10
N MET A 144 5.56 2.46 -19.87
CA MET A 144 6.36 2.15 -18.68
C MET A 144 6.27 3.22 -17.59
N HIS A 145 5.85 4.44 -17.90
CA HIS A 145 5.93 5.61 -17.02
C HIS A 145 4.64 6.46 -16.97
N GLY A 146 4.65 7.54 -16.18
CA GLY A 146 3.55 8.50 -16.12
C GLY A 146 2.31 8.00 -15.39
N TYR A 147 2.42 6.97 -14.55
CA TYR A 147 1.25 6.38 -13.91
C TYR A 147 0.59 7.28 -12.86
N ALA A 148 1.28 8.30 -12.34
CA ALA A 148 0.64 9.31 -11.49
C ALA A 148 -0.48 10.06 -12.23
N GLU A 149 -0.28 10.35 -13.52
CA GLU A 149 -1.27 11.03 -14.36
C GLU A 149 -2.35 10.06 -14.85
N LYS A 150 -1.95 8.89 -15.36
CA LYS A 150 -2.89 7.86 -15.87
C LYS A 150 -3.87 7.38 -14.81
N TRP A 151 -3.41 7.28 -13.56
CA TRP A 151 -4.21 6.83 -12.43
C TRP A 151 -4.65 7.97 -11.50
N ALA A 152 -4.61 9.21 -11.96
CA ALA A 152 -5.05 10.37 -11.16
C ALA A 152 -6.48 10.19 -10.61
N MET A 153 -7.38 9.57 -11.37
CA MET A 153 -8.75 9.26 -10.94
C MET A 153 -8.85 8.25 -9.78
N TYR A 154 -7.81 7.44 -9.56
CA TYR A 154 -7.74 6.45 -8.48
C TYR A 154 -7.02 6.97 -7.23
N ARG A 155 -6.49 8.20 -7.29
CA ARG A 155 -5.76 8.80 -6.17
C ARG A 155 -6.73 9.09 -5.02
N LEU A 156 -6.37 8.63 -3.83
CA LEU A 156 -7.08 8.94 -2.60
C LEU A 156 -6.81 10.40 -2.18
N SER A 157 -7.83 11.06 -1.63
CA SER A 157 -7.70 12.43 -1.08
C SER A 157 -7.30 12.38 0.39
N GLY A 158 -6.57 13.37 0.89
CA GLY A 158 -6.18 13.47 2.30
C GLY A 158 -4.73 13.87 2.50
N ASP A 159 -4.37 14.15 3.75
CA ASP A 159 -3.08 14.75 4.14
C ASP A 159 -2.34 13.92 5.22
N ILE A 160 -2.46 12.59 5.16
CA ILE A 160 -1.79 11.69 6.13
C ILE A 160 -0.27 11.79 6.01
N SER A 161 0.41 12.01 7.14
CA SER A 161 1.87 12.01 7.26
C SER A 161 2.40 10.73 7.90
N THR A 162 3.52 10.20 7.36
CA THR A 162 4.27 9.10 7.96
C THR A 162 4.82 9.42 9.34
N GLU A 163 5.11 10.70 9.63
CA GLU A 163 5.57 11.14 10.95
C GLU A 163 4.48 10.99 12.02
N ASP A 164 3.24 11.34 11.66
CA ASP A 164 2.08 11.20 12.56
C ASP A 164 1.81 9.72 12.85
N ILE A 165 1.89 8.88 11.82
CA ILE A 165 1.81 7.43 11.97
C ILE A 165 2.95 6.90 12.84
N ALA A 166 4.19 7.29 12.59
CA ALA A 166 5.33 6.87 13.39
C ALA A 166 5.19 7.28 14.86
N ARG A 167 4.70 8.50 15.15
CA ARG A 167 4.45 8.97 16.53
C ARG A 167 3.38 8.18 17.27
N LEU A 168 2.34 7.71 16.56
CA LEU A 168 1.33 6.82 17.15
C LEU A 168 1.93 5.47 17.60
N PHE A 169 3.03 5.05 16.97
CA PHE A 169 3.70 3.77 17.26
C PHE A 169 4.99 3.92 18.09
N SER A 170 5.66 5.08 18.11
CA SER A 170 6.92 5.30 18.84
C SER A 170 6.79 5.32 20.37
N GLY A 171 5.55 5.21 20.88
CA GLY A 171 5.26 4.96 22.30
C GLY A 171 4.84 3.52 22.62
N ARG A 172 4.86 2.60 21.65
CA ARG A 172 4.38 1.22 21.81
C ARG A 172 5.48 0.23 21.44
N PRO A 173 5.83 -0.72 22.33
CA PRO A 173 6.63 -1.86 21.89
C PRO A 173 5.85 -2.61 20.82
N ASN A 174 6.52 -2.89 19.70
CA ASN A 174 6.07 -3.68 18.55
C ASN A 174 4.82 -4.51 18.81
N ASP A 175 3.70 -4.22 18.13
CA ASP A 175 2.72 -5.28 17.96
C ASP A 175 1.85 -5.15 16.72
N MET A 176 2.06 -6.10 15.82
CA MET A 176 1.01 -6.56 14.93
C MET A 176 -0.10 -7.20 15.78
N GLY A 177 -1.23 -6.52 15.94
CA GLY A 177 -2.47 -7.17 16.41
C GLY A 177 -2.53 -7.54 17.89
N SER A 178 -1.98 -6.71 18.78
CA SER A 178 -2.21 -6.92 20.21
C SER A 178 -3.67 -6.63 20.57
N ILE A 179 -4.25 -7.50 21.40
CA ILE A 179 -5.53 -7.28 22.09
C ILE A 179 -5.54 -5.89 22.77
N GLN A 180 -4.40 -5.37 23.20
CA GLN A 180 -4.30 -4.05 23.81
C GLN A 180 -4.64 -2.92 22.83
N ALA A 181 -4.27 -3.03 21.55
CA ALA A 181 -4.64 -2.04 20.54
C ALA A 181 -6.15 -2.06 20.28
N GLU A 182 -6.76 -3.24 20.20
CA GLU A 182 -8.20 -3.40 20.02
C GLU A 182 -8.98 -2.91 21.25
N VAL A 183 -8.49 -3.23 22.45
CA VAL A 183 -9.05 -2.74 23.72
C VAL A 183 -8.98 -1.21 23.78
N GLU A 184 -7.92 -0.59 23.29
CA GLU A 184 -7.80 0.87 23.31
C GLU A 184 -8.75 1.54 22.31
N VAL A 185 -8.89 0.98 21.09
CA VAL A 185 -9.89 1.45 20.13
C VAL A 185 -11.31 1.28 20.67
N ALA A 186 -11.61 0.15 21.33
CA ALA A 186 -12.88 -0.09 21.99
C ALA A 186 -13.12 0.89 23.15
N ARG A 187 -12.09 1.16 23.96
CA ARG A 187 -12.14 2.12 25.08
C ARG A 187 -12.56 3.50 24.60
N GLN A 188 -11.94 4.00 23.53
CA GLN A 188 -12.25 5.31 22.95
C GLN A 188 -13.67 5.38 22.39
N ARG A 189 -14.17 4.30 21.76
CA ARG A 189 -15.55 4.25 21.25
C ARG A 189 -16.59 4.31 22.36
N ILE A 190 -16.40 3.50 23.41
CA ILE A 190 -17.30 3.46 24.56
C ILE A 190 -17.30 4.80 25.30
N ALA A 191 -16.12 5.40 25.50
CA ALA A 191 -15.99 6.69 26.16
C ALA A 191 -16.77 7.79 25.44
N ARG A 192 -16.67 7.85 24.11
CA ARG A 192 -17.43 8.79 23.28
C ARG A 192 -18.94 8.57 23.37
N ALA A 193 -19.39 7.32 23.30
CA ALA A 193 -20.82 6.99 23.40
C ALA A 193 -21.40 7.34 24.76
N ALA A 194 -20.63 7.15 25.83
CA ALA A 194 -21.03 7.44 27.20
C ALA A 194 -20.77 8.90 27.63
N SER A 195 -20.19 9.73 26.76
CA SER A 195 -19.75 11.11 27.08
C SER A 195 -18.87 11.20 28.33
N VAL A 196 -17.95 10.24 28.49
CA VAL A 196 -16.96 10.19 29.58
C VAL A 196 -15.54 10.20 29.04
N SER A 197 -14.56 10.45 29.92
CA SER A 197 -13.15 10.30 29.58
C SER A 197 -12.82 8.84 29.23
N PRO A 198 -11.92 8.56 28.26
CA PRO A 198 -11.38 7.22 28.04
C PRO A 198 -10.83 6.55 29.30
N ASP A 199 -10.23 7.33 30.21
CA ASP A 199 -9.70 6.83 31.48
C ASP A 199 -10.79 6.32 32.44
N ALA A 200 -12.04 6.77 32.25
CA ALA A 200 -13.20 6.31 33.02
C ALA A 200 -13.78 4.98 32.51
N VAL A 201 -13.30 4.47 31.37
CA VAL A 201 -13.77 3.21 30.77
C VAL A 201 -12.80 2.09 31.13
N LYS A 202 -13.31 1.01 31.73
CA LYS A 202 -12.54 -0.21 32.04
C LYS A 202 -13.08 -1.38 31.20
N ILE A 203 -12.20 -2.03 30.46
CA ILE A 203 -12.52 -3.21 29.63
C ILE A 203 -11.73 -4.39 30.19
N SER A 204 -12.43 -5.49 30.48
CA SER A 204 -11.85 -6.78 30.88
C SER A 204 -12.15 -7.82 29.80
N VAL A 205 -11.15 -8.60 29.42
CA VAL A 205 -11.29 -9.71 28.45
C VAL A 205 -10.91 -10.99 29.17
N ASP A 206 -11.82 -11.96 29.18
CA ASP A 206 -11.58 -13.30 29.71
C ASP A 206 -11.22 -14.24 28.55
N PHE A 207 -10.16 -15.02 28.72
CA PHE A 207 -9.62 -15.94 27.72
C PHE A 207 -9.84 -17.41 28.06
N THR A 208 -10.52 -17.73 29.17
CA THR A 208 -10.85 -19.12 29.47
C THR A 208 -12.10 -19.55 28.68
N ALA A 209 -11.87 -20.30 27.60
CA ALA A 209 -12.87 -21.07 26.86
C ALA A 209 -12.29 -22.45 26.51
#